data_AF-A0A6C0F6R6-F1
#
_entry.id   AF-A0A6C0F6R6-F1
#
_cell.length_a   1.000
_cell.length_b   1.000
_cell.length_c   1.000
_cell.angle_alpha   90.00
_cell.angle_beta   90.00
_cell.angle_gamma   90.00
#
_symmetry.space_group_name_H-M   'P 1'
#
loop_
_entity.id
_entity.type
_entity.pdbx_description
1 polymer ?
#
loop_
_entity_poly.entity_id
_entity_poly.type
_entity_poly.pdbx_seq_one_letter_code
_entity_poly.pdbx_strand_id
1 'polypeptide(L)'
;MNDLLTSYSLYSLYSETKSEKNLILDPMSCLIRLCLLQYKDKGTKLSVEQNRVSYQEPGLSQPMFRSLRGDCREDLHNLCNPLLQCIEWYPKENAVHEYLYGECRKGLMVLKNAYSTESTIHHTITHYISIIDGEVVTEKKSEENPLITHLQSLWSMAEIRVVHDLLRIINENTVDRESYIRSVCEIVSQKEYHTHEYIENMSTKY
;
A
#
# COMPACT_ATOMS: atom_id res chain seq x y z
N MET A 1 6.74 15.21 -22.83
CA MET A 1 5.54 15.80 -22.18
C MET A 1 4.22 15.13 -22.62
N ASN A 2 4.23 14.14 -23.52
CA ASN A 2 3.00 13.47 -24.01
C ASN A 2 2.73 12.08 -23.40
N ASP A 3 3.71 11.41 -22.77
CA ASP A 3 3.52 10.03 -22.30
C ASP A 3 2.73 9.93 -20.96
N LEU A 4 2.87 10.92 -20.08
CA LEU A 4 2.17 10.95 -18.78
C LEU A 4 0.66 11.16 -18.92
N LEU A 5 0.25 12.09 -19.79
CA LEU A 5 -1.16 12.34 -20.11
C LEU A 5 -1.84 11.12 -20.74
N THR A 6 -1.08 10.35 -21.51
CA THR A 6 -1.57 9.12 -22.15
C THR A 6 -1.83 8.05 -21.08
N SER A 7 -0.92 7.88 -20.12
CA SER A 7 -1.11 6.92 -19.01
C SER A 7 -2.31 7.24 -18.11
N TYR A 8 -2.54 8.54 -17.81
CA TYR A 8 -3.71 8.99 -17.05
C TYR A 8 -5.02 8.80 -17.83
N SER A 9 -5.03 9.13 -19.12
CA SER A 9 -6.20 8.90 -19.99
C SER A 9 -6.54 7.41 -20.15
N LEU A 10 -5.53 6.54 -20.15
CA LEU A 10 -5.70 5.08 -20.21
C LEU A 10 -6.19 4.51 -18.88
N TYR A 11 -5.75 5.07 -17.74
CA TYR A 11 -6.27 4.72 -16.42
C TYR A 11 -7.75 5.11 -16.28
N SER A 12 -8.11 6.33 -16.66
CA SER A 12 -9.50 6.81 -16.60
C SER A 12 -10.42 6.06 -17.58
N LEU A 13 -9.94 5.71 -18.78
CA LEU A 13 -10.71 4.89 -19.73
C LEU A 13 -10.89 3.45 -19.24
N TYR A 14 -9.91 2.89 -18.52
CA TYR A 14 -9.97 1.50 -18.06
C TYR A 14 -10.88 1.33 -16.84
N SER A 15 -10.90 2.32 -15.92
CA SER A 15 -11.75 2.30 -14.71
C SER A 15 -13.26 2.30 -15.00
N GLU A 16 -13.69 2.69 -16.20
CA GLU A 16 -15.13 2.76 -16.56
C GLU A 16 -15.72 1.42 -17.02
N THR A 17 -14.92 0.36 -17.22
CA THR A 17 -15.36 -0.82 -18.00
C THR A 17 -15.55 -2.15 -17.24
N LYS A 18 -15.35 -2.22 -15.93
CA LYS A 18 -15.60 -3.43 -15.12
C LYS A 18 -15.99 -3.06 -13.70
N SER A 19 -16.83 -3.84 -13.02
CA SER A 19 -17.23 -3.61 -11.63
C SER A 19 -16.05 -3.86 -10.66
N GLU A 20 -15.01 -3.05 -10.73
CA GLU A 20 -13.86 -3.10 -9.83
C GLU A 20 -14.30 -2.53 -8.48
N LYS A 21 -14.11 -3.32 -7.40
CA LYS A 21 -14.33 -2.84 -6.04
C LYS A 21 -13.18 -1.90 -5.69
N ASN A 22 -13.37 -0.60 -5.97
CA ASN A 22 -12.46 0.45 -5.50
C ASN A 22 -12.50 0.48 -3.97
N LEU A 23 -11.54 -0.18 -3.33
CA LEU A 23 -11.41 -0.24 -1.88
C LEU A 23 -10.62 0.97 -1.39
N ILE A 24 -11.18 1.67 -0.41
CA ILE A 24 -10.48 2.76 0.27
C ILE A 24 -9.53 2.13 1.31
N LEU A 25 -8.25 2.49 1.27
CA LEU A 25 -7.24 2.05 2.23
C LEU A 25 -6.74 3.24 3.03
N ASP A 26 -6.40 3.02 4.31
CA ASP A 26 -5.67 4.01 5.09
C ASP A 26 -4.23 4.17 4.54
N PRO A 27 -3.81 5.39 4.15
CA PRO A 27 -2.50 5.61 3.52
C PRO A 27 -1.33 5.13 4.34
N MET A 28 -1.24 5.51 5.61
CA MET A 28 -0.10 5.15 6.46
C MET A 28 -0.05 3.64 6.73
N SER A 29 -1.19 2.98 6.98
CA SER A 29 -1.25 1.53 7.10
C SER A 29 -0.80 0.83 5.82
N CYS A 30 -1.25 1.30 4.66
CA CYS A 30 -0.83 0.80 3.36
C CYS A 30 0.70 0.91 3.19
N LEU A 31 1.28 2.08 3.48
CA LEU A 31 2.72 2.33 3.40
C LEU A 31 3.50 1.36 4.30
N ILE A 32 3.12 1.25 5.58
CA ILE A 32 3.82 0.38 6.54
C ILE A 32 3.66 -1.10 6.16
N ARG A 33 2.50 -1.52 5.66
CA ARG A 33 2.29 -2.89 5.18
C ARG A 33 3.20 -3.22 4.00
N LEU A 34 3.46 -2.25 3.12
CA LEU A 34 4.47 -2.40 2.07
C LEU A 34 5.89 -2.46 2.65
N CYS A 35 6.24 -1.64 3.63
CA CYS A 35 7.55 -1.72 4.32
C CYS A 35 7.83 -3.12 4.87
N LEU A 36 6.82 -3.74 5.50
CA LEU A 36 6.92 -5.06 6.12
C LEU A 36 7.08 -6.20 5.12
N LEU A 37 6.77 -5.99 3.83
CA LEU A 37 6.88 -7.02 2.80
C LEU A 37 8.32 -7.50 2.61
N GLN A 38 9.32 -6.66 2.90
CA GLN A 38 10.73 -7.05 2.78
C GLN A 38 11.15 -8.14 3.78
N TYR A 39 10.33 -8.43 4.79
CA TYR A 39 10.55 -9.48 5.78
C TYR A 39 9.78 -10.78 5.48
N LYS A 40 9.15 -10.86 4.30
CA LYS A 40 8.39 -12.04 3.86
C LYS A 40 9.21 -12.94 2.95
N ASP A 41 8.70 -14.14 2.74
CA ASP A 41 9.32 -15.13 1.87
C ASP A 41 9.40 -14.63 0.42
N LYS A 42 10.42 -15.10 -0.30
CA LYS A 42 10.58 -14.72 -1.71
C LYS A 42 9.40 -15.25 -2.53
N GLY A 43 8.79 -14.36 -3.31
CA GLY A 43 7.61 -14.70 -4.13
C GLY A 43 6.28 -14.45 -3.43
N THR A 44 6.30 -13.89 -2.22
CA THR A 44 5.10 -13.37 -1.56
C THR A 44 4.48 -12.25 -2.39
N LYS A 45 3.17 -12.37 -2.60
CA LYS A 45 2.36 -11.41 -3.36
C LYS A 45 1.39 -10.73 -2.40
N LEU A 46 0.64 -9.74 -2.90
CA LEU A 46 -0.37 -9.04 -2.12
C LEU A 46 -1.78 -9.34 -2.62
N SER A 47 -2.74 -9.18 -1.73
CA SER A 47 -4.16 -9.07 -2.02
C SER A 47 -4.73 -7.89 -1.25
N VAL A 48 -5.82 -7.32 -1.74
CA VAL A 48 -6.52 -6.22 -1.10
C VAL A 48 -7.96 -6.62 -0.90
N GLU A 49 -8.38 -6.73 0.35
CA GLU A 49 -9.74 -7.09 0.74
C GLU A 49 -10.07 -6.44 2.07
N GLN A 50 -11.35 -6.14 2.32
CA GLN A 50 -11.82 -5.56 3.59
C GLN A 50 -10.98 -4.33 4.04
N ASN A 51 -10.68 -3.43 3.10
CA ASN A 51 -9.92 -2.21 3.36
C ASN A 51 -8.51 -2.46 3.94
N ARG A 52 -7.94 -3.63 3.67
CA ARG A 52 -6.65 -4.10 4.17
C ARG A 52 -5.79 -4.68 3.06
N VAL A 53 -4.49 -4.53 3.21
CA VAL A 53 -3.48 -5.22 2.39
C VAL A 53 -3.01 -6.48 3.12
N SER A 54 -3.16 -7.64 2.48
CA SER A 54 -2.82 -8.96 3.02
C SER A 54 -1.71 -9.62 2.20
N TYR A 55 -0.87 -10.43 2.86
CA TYR A 55 0.20 -11.19 2.22
C TYR A 55 -0.31 -12.55 1.72
N GLN A 56 0.07 -12.90 0.49
CA GLN A 56 -0.11 -14.22 -0.10
C GLN A 56 1.27 -14.89 -0.18
N GLU A 57 1.62 -15.64 0.86
CA GLU A 57 2.88 -16.39 0.92
C GLU A 57 2.96 -17.42 -0.24
N PRO A 58 4.17 -17.78 -0.72
CA PRO A 58 4.34 -18.75 -1.80
C PRO A 58 3.86 -20.14 -1.37
N GLY A 59 3.10 -20.83 -2.25
CA GLY A 59 2.59 -22.17 -1.96
C GLY A 59 2.01 -22.87 -3.20
N LEU A 60 1.90 -24.21 -3.14
CA LEU A 60 1.43 -25.04 -4.26
C LEU A 60 -0.02 -24.75 -4.69
N SER A 61 -0.83 -24.15 -3.81
CA SER A 61 -2.21 -23.73 -4.08
C SER A 61 -2.34 -22.31 -4.64
N GLN A 62 -1.25 -21.52 -4.64
CA GLN A 62 -1.25 -20.12 -5.10
C GLN A 62 -1.79 -19.98 -6.55
N PRO A 63 -1.49 -20.86 -7.51
CA PRO A 63 -2.07 -20.78 -8.87
C PRO A 63 -3.57 -21.11 -8.91
N MET A 64 -4.03 -22.03 -8.07
CA MET A 64 -5.42 -22.52 -8.09
C MET A 64 -6.39 -21.48 -7.51
N PHE A 65 -6.03 -20.84 -6.38
CA PHE A 65 -6.82 -19.74 -5.81
C PHE A 65 -6.83 -18.49 -6.72
N ARG A 66 -5.76 -18.26 -7.48
CA ARG A 66 -5.63 -17.10 -8.39
C ARG A 66 -6.31 -17.30 -9.74
N SER A 67 -6.26 -18.53 -10.29
CA SER A 67 -6.93 -18.86 -11.55
C SER A 67 -8.46 -18.83 -11.42
N LEU A 68 -9.00 -19.15 -10.24
CA LEU A 68 -10.43 -19.01 -9.93
C LEU A 68 -10.87 -17.56 -9.70
N ARG A 69 -9.92 -16.65 -9.36
CA ARG A 69 -10.18 -15.23 -9.06
C ARG A 69 -9.68 -14.24 -10.13
N GLY A 70 -9.17 -14.71 -11.28
CA GLY A 70 -8.88 -13.86 -12.43
C GLY A 70 -7.79 -12.81 -12.21
N ASP A 71 -6.60 -13.23 -11.79
CA ASP A 71 -5.35 -12.47 -11.99
C ASP A 71 -5.31 -10.99 -11.50
N CYS A 72 -5.32 -10.81 -10.17
CA CYS A 72 -4.63 -9.87 -9.25
C CYS A 72 -4.17 -8.44 -9.64
N ARG A 73 -4.34 -7.92 -10.87
CA ARG A 73 -4.17 -6.49 -11.17
C ARG A 73 -5.28 -5.67 -10.50
N GLU A 74 -6.46 -6.26 -10.42
CA GLU A 74 -7.66 -5.72 -9.75
C GLU A 74 -7.44 -5.57 -8.23
N ASP A 75 -6.48 -6.27 -7.61
CA ASP A 75 -6.16 -6.02 -6.19
C ASP A 75 -5.18 -4.86 -6.03
N LEU A 76 -4.14 -4.82 -6.88
CA LEU A 76 -3.03 -3.88 -6.72
C LEU A 76 -3.37 -2.45 -7.13
N HIS A 77 -4.34 -2.21 -8.03
CA HIS A 77 -4.71 -0.85 -8.42
C HIS A 77 -5.15 0.01 -7.22
N ASN A 78 -5.74 -0.63 -6.19
CA ASN A 78 -6.15 0.01 -4.94
C ASN A 78 -4.97 0.59 -4.14
N LEU A 79 -3.72 0.26 -4.47
CA LEU A 79 -2.53 0.83 -3.82
C LEU A 79 -2.17 2.22 -4.34
N CYS A 80 -2.63 2.61 -5.54
CA CYS A 80 -2.22 3.86 -6.17
C CYS A 80 -2.64 5.09 -5.35
N ASN A 81 -3.93 5.21 -5.09
CA ASN A 81 -4.52 6.33 -4.34
C ASN A 81 -3.92 6.51 -2.93
N PRO A 82 -3.81 5.47 -2.07
CA PRO A 82 -3.23 5.64 -0.75
C PRO A 82 -1.74 6.04 -0.82
N LEU A 83 -0.98 5.58 -1.81
CA LEU A 83 0.41 6.03 -1.97
C LEU A 83 0.51 7.50 -2.38
N LEU A 84 -0.38 7.98 -3.26
CA LEU A 84 -0.47 9.40 -3.60
C LEU A 84 -0.86 10.24 -2.38
N GLN A 85 -1.83 9.77 -1.59
CA GLN A 85 -2.23 10.40 -0.33
C GLN A 85 -1.11 10.42 0.70
N CYS A 86 -0.27 9.37 0.77
CA CYS A 86 0.91 9.40 1.62
C CYS A 86 1.81 10.58 1.29
N ILE A 87 2.14 10.78 0.01
CA ILE A 87 3.03 11.86 -0.43
C ILE A 87 2.47 13.23 -0.04
N GLU A 88 1.15 13.39 -0.09
CA GLU A 88 0.49 14.62 0.32
C GLU A 88 0.44 14.80 1.85
N TRP A 89 0.08 13.77 2.60
CA TRP A 89 -0.21 13.87 4.04
C TRP A 89 1.02 13.72 4.92
N TYR A 90 2.01 12.97 4.45
CA TYR A 90 3.23 12.63 5.17
C TYR A 90 4.44 13.04 4.32
N PRO A 91 4.77 14.34 4.30
CA PRO A 91 5.83 14.90 3.46
C PRO A 91 7.22 14.37 3.86
N LYS A 92 8.10 14.21 2.86
CA LYS A 92 9.45 13.62 3.00
C LYS A 92 10.45 14.49 3.76
N GLU A 93 10.17 15.78 3.91
CA GLU A 93 11.00 16.71 4.70
C GLU A 93 11.10 16.28 6.18
N ASN A 94 10.16 15.45 6.63
CA ASN A 94 10.26 14.77 7.91
C ASN A 94 11.07 13.47 7.77
N ALA A 95 12.21 13.41 8.46
CA ALA A 95 13.13 12.26 8.44
C ALA A 95 12.49 10.92 8.81
N VAL A 96 11.46 10.92 9.67
CA VAL A 96 10.71 9.70 10.02
C VAL A 96 9.93 9.20 8.80
N HIS A 97 9.26 10.10 8.08
CA HIS A 97 8.53 9.74 6.86
C HIS A 97 9.48 9.30 5.75
N GLU A 98 10.58 10.04 5.55
CA GLU A 98 11.63 9.70 4.57
C GLU A 98 12.15 8.27 4.79
N TYR A 99 12.43 7.90 6.04
CA TYR A 99 12.82 6.55 6.40
C TYR A 99 11.75 5.53 6.01
N LEU A 100 10.48 5.77 6.34
CA LEU A 100 9.38 4.88 5.99
C LEU A 100 9.21 4.72 4.48
N TYR A 101 9.40 5.77 3.68
CA TYR A 101 9.40 5.65 2.22
C TYR A 101 10.57 4.80 1.73
N GLY A 102 11.75 4.93 2.33
CA GLY A 102 12.91 4.08 2.04
C GLY A 102 12.61 2.59 2.31
N GLU A 103 11.97 2.28 3.43
CA GLU A 103 11.55 0.91 3.76
C GLU A 103 10.44 0.41 2.84
N CYS A 104 9.46 1.26 2.50
CA CYS A 104 8.40 0.93 1.54
C CYS A 104 8.98 0.58 0.17
N ARG A 105 9.98 1.34 -0.28
CA ARG A 105 10.70 1.09 -1.53
C ARG A 105 11.35 -0.30 -1.56
N LYS A 106 11.98 -0.72 -0.45
CA LYS A 106 12.53 -2.07 -0.33
C LYS A 106 11.44 -3.13 -0.46
N GLY A 107 10.31 -2.93 0.21
CA GLY A 107 9.13 -3.79 0.10
C GLY A 107 8.58 -3.88 -1.32
N LEU A 108 8.38 -2.75 -2.00
CA LEU A 108 7.91 -2.71 -3.39
C LEU A 108 8.90 -3.39 -4.35
N MET A 109 10.20 -3.29 -4.10
CA MET A 109 11.20 -4.03 -4.88
C MET A 109 11.07 -5.54 -4.70
N VAL A 110 10.80 -6.02 -3.48
CA VAL A 110 10.49 -7.44 -3.22
C VAL A 110 9.22 -7.86 -3.97
N LEU A 111 8.16 -7.05 -3.90
CA LEU A 111 6.92 -7.31 -4.64
C LEU A 111 7.16 -7.38 -6.15
N LYS A 112 7.90 -6.41 -6.70
CA LYS A 112 8.22 -6.31 -8.12
C LYS A 112 8.90 -7.59 -8.62
N ASN A 113 9.82 -8.13 -7.83
CA ASN A 113 10.56 -9.34 -8.14
C ASN A 113 9.72 -10.63 -8.01
N ALA A 114 8.52 -10.57 -7.41
CA ALA A 114 7.57 -11.68 -7.36
C ALA A 114 6.76 -11.84 -8.66
N TYR A 115 6.89 -10.90 -9.60
CA TYR A 115 6.20 -10.89 -10.89
C TYR A 115 7.18 -10.86 -12.06
N SER A 116 6.77 -11.45 -13.20
CA SER A 116 7.56 -11.42 -14.44
C SER A 116 7.79 -10.00 -14.93
N THR A 117 8.97 -9.71 -15.49
CA THR A 117 9.34 -8.37 -16.02
C THR A 117 8.38 -7.87 -17.10
N GLU A 118 7.84 -8.78 -17.89
CA GLU A 118 6.91 -8.48 -18.98
C GLU A 118 5.45 -8.29 -18.51
N SER A 119 5.18 -8.47 -17.21
CA SER A 119 3.82 -8.38 -16.69
C SER A 119 3.40 -6.93 -16.47
N THR A 120 2.13 -6.62 -16.76
CA THR A 120 1.53 -5.31 -16.44
C THR A 120 1.65 -4.96 -14.96
N ILE A 121 1.54 -5.96 -14.07
CA ILE A 121 1.73 -5.80 -12.62
C ILE A 121 3.14 -5.31 -12.30
N HIS A 122 4.19 -5.85 -12.94
CA HIS A 122 5.56 -5.40 -12.74
C HIS A 122 5.73 -3.92 -13.10
N HIS A 123 5.13 -3.48 -14.20
CA HIS A 123 5.12 -2.08 -14.60
C HIS A 123 4.30 -1.20 -13.64
N THR A 124 3.15 -1.68 -13.15
CA THR A 124 2.34 -0.99 -12.13
C THR A 124 3.13 -0.79 -10.83
N ILE A 125 3.85 -1.82 -10.36
CA ILE A 125 4.70 -1.70 -9.16
C ILE A 125 5.87 -0.74 -9.42
N THR A 126 6.45 -0.75 -10.62
CA THR A 126 7.48 0.22 -11.01
C THR A 126 6.96 1.65 -10.94
N HIS A 127 5.72 1.87 -11.39
CA HIS A 127 5.06 3.17 -11.25
C HIS A 127 4.87 3.57 -9.78
N TYR A 128 4.48 2.64 -8.90
CA TYR A 128 4.36 2.92 -7.47
C TYR A 128 5.70 3.30 -6.83
N ILE A 129 6.80 2.67 -7.27
CA ILE A 129 8.16 3.06 -6.86
C ILE A 129 8.43 4.52 -7.28
N SER A 130 8.14 4.91 -8.53
CA SER A 130 8.31 6.29 -8.97
C SER A 130 7.45 7.30 -8.20
N ILE A 131 6.22 6.92 -7.80
CA ILE A 131 5.38 7.76 -6.92
C ILE A 131 6.09 7.99 -5.59
N ILE A 132 6.51 6.91 -4.91
CA ILE A 132 7.13 7.05 -3.59
C ILE A 132 8.53 7.65 -3.66
N ASP A 133 9.22 7.59 -4.80
CA ASP A 133 10.50 8.25 -5.02
C ASP A 133 10.32 9.76 -5.28
N GLY A 134 9.08 10.22 -5.53
CA GLY A 134 8.75 11.63 -5.77
C GLY A 134 9.02 12.06 -7.21
N GLU A 135 9.19 11.10 -8.12
CA GLU A 135 9.41 11.34 -9.55
C GLU A 135 8.12 11.73 -10.27
N VAL A 136 6.97 11.48 -9.64
CA VAL A 136 5.64 11.83 -10.14
C VAL A 136 5.16 13.11 -9.48
N VAL A 137 4.98 14.17 -10.27
CA VAL A 137 4.33 15.40 -9.81
C VAL A 137 2.84 15.13 -9.71
N THR A 138 2.30 15.14 -8.49
CA THR A 138 0.86 15.02 -8.26
C THR A 138 0.21 16.39 -8.40
N GLU A 139 -0.76 16.51 -9.31
CA GLU A 139 -1.68 17.64 -9.26
C GLU A 139 -2.52 17.52 -7.98
N LYS A 140 -2.50 18.53 -7.12
CA LYS A 140 -3.34 18.59 -5.92
C LYS A 140 -4.81 18.57 -6.37
N LYS A 141 -5.47 17.41 -6.29
CA LYS A 141 -6.92 17.33 -6.47
C LYS A 141 -7.61 17.73 -5.17
N SER A 142 -8.04 18.98 -5.12
CA SER A 142 -8.77 19.59 -4.02
C SER A 142 -10.26 19.25 -4.03
N GLU A 143 -10.61 17.96 -3.96
CA GLU A 143 -11.97 17.58 -3.57
C GLU A 143 -11.90 16.91 -2.19
N GLU A 144 -12.22 17.70 -1.16
CA GLU A 144 -12.34 17.21 0.21
C GLU A 144 -13.46 16.16 0.27
N ASN A 145 -13.08 14.89 0.33
CA ASN A 145 -14.00 13.81 0.65
C ASN A 145 -13.99 13.60 2.17
N PRO A 146 -15.09 13.84 2.89
CA PRO A 146 -15.14 13.69 4.35
C PRO A 146 -14.70 12.31 4.86
N LEU A 147 -14.92 11.25 4.08
CA LEU A 147 -14.43 9.89 4.40
C LEU A 147 -12.91 9.85 4.42
N ILE A 148 -12.28 10.50 3.45
CA ILE A 148 -10.83 10.53 3.27
C ILE A 148 -10.17 11.40 4.36
N THR A 149 -10.79 12.53 4.74
CA THR A 149 -10.27 13.40 5.79
C THR A 149 -10.20 12.69 7.15
N HIS A 150 -11.15 11.80 7.46
CA HIS A 150 -11.09 11.03 8.70
C HIS A 150 -9.85 10.11 8.74
N LEU A 151 -9.51 9.47 7.62
CA LEU A 151 -8.37 8.57 7.53
C LEU A 151 -7.04 9.28 7.84
N GLN A 152 -6.91 10.55 7.45
CA GLN A 152 -5.71 11.35 7.75
C GLN A 152 -5.43 11.45 9.27
N SER A 153 -6.48 11.37 10.10
CA SER A 153 -6.38 11.42 11.56
C SER A 153 -6.17 10.06 12.25
N LEU A 154 -6.21 8.95 11.50
CA LEU A 154 -6.10 7.61 12.09
C LEU A 154 -4.75 7.36 12.76
N TRP A 155 -3.67 7.95 12.23
CA TRP A 155 -2.32 7.80 12.77
C TRP A 155 -1.85 9.09 13.42
N SER A 156 -1.49 9.01 14.69
CA SER A 156 -0.74 10.08 15.36
C SER A 156 0.75 10.00 15.01
N MET A 157 1.43 11.15 15.05
CA MET A 157 2.89 11.20 14.85
C MET A 157 3.65 10.35 15.89
N ALA A 158 3.10 10.20 17.11
CA ALA A 158 3.68 9.36 18.14
C ALA A 158 3.66 7.87 17.74
N GLU A 159 2.52 7.38 17.22
CA GLU A 159 2.40 6.00 16.72
C GLU A 159 3.30 5.75 15.51
N ILE A 160 3.38 6.72 14.60
CA ILE A 160 4.28 6.65 13.44
C ILE A 160 5.75 6.52 13.89
N ARG A 161 6.15 7.29 14.92
CA ARG A 161 7.51 7.19 15.50
C ARG A 161 7.77 5.83 16.14
N VAL A 162 6.80 5.27 16.87
CA VAL A 162 6.92 3.92 17.43
C VAL A 162 7.16 2.88 16.34
N VAL A 163 6.40 2.94 15.24
CA VAL A 163 6.60 2.04 14.10
C VAL A 163 7.97 2.25 13.44
N HIS A 164 8.38 3.50 13.24
CA HIS A 164 9.71 3.82 12.72
C HIS A 164 10.83 3.22 13.57
N ASP A 165 10.78 3.41 14.89
CA ASP A 165 11.80 2.90 15.80
C ASP A 165 11.82 1.38 15.82
N LEU A 166 10.65 0.73 15.80
CA LEU A 166 10.56 -0.73 15.66
C LEU A 166 11.17 -1.22 14.33
N LEU A 167 10.90 -0.55 13.21
CA LEU A 167 11.49 -0.90 11.92
C LEU A 167 13.01 -0.71 11.91
N ARG A 168 13.53 0.32 12.57
CA ARG A 168 14.97 0.50 12.76
C ARG A 168 15.58 -0.65 13.58
N ILE A 169 14.96 -1.00 14.69
CA ILE A 169 15.40 -2.12 15.54
C ILE A 169 15.35 -3.43 14.75
N ILE A 170 14.32 -3.68 13.93
CA ILE A 170 14.23 -4.88 13.08
C ILE A 170 15.42 -4.98 12.10
N ASN A 171 15.92 -3.84 11.61
CA ASN A 171 17.04 -3.78 10.68
C ASN A 171 18.41 -3.83 11.37
N GLU A 172 18.50 -3.44 12.64
CA GLU A 172 19.74 -3.42 13.43
C GLU A 172 19.92 -4.67 14.32
N ASN A 173 18.84 -5.29 14.80
CA ASN A 173 18.84 -6.35 15.81
C ASN A 173 18.35 -7.70 15.26
N THR A 174 19.18 -8.73 15.43
CA THR A 174 18.92 -10.07 14.89
C THR A 174 18.25 -11.03 15.87
N VAL A 175 18.21 -10.73 17.18
CA VAL A 175 17.76 -11.70 18.21
C VAL A 175 16.24 -11.70 18.36
N ASP A 176 15.65 -10.52 18.59
CA ASP A 176 14.21 -10.37 18.85
C ASP A 176 13.41 -9.88 17.63
N ARG A 177 14.01 -10.00 16.43
CA ARG A 177 13.49 -9.46 15.18
C ARG A 177 12.03 -9.83 14.91
N GLU A 178 11.69 -11.11 15.08
CA GLU A 178 10.34 -11.62 14.84
C GLU A 178 9.30 -11.03 15.80
N SER A 179 9.69 -10.78 17.06
CA SER A 179 8.83 -10.14 18.05
C SER A 179 8.49 -8.72 17.63
N TYR A 180 9.48 -7.95 17.17
CA TYR A 180 9.26 -6.59 16.67
C TYR A 180 8.43 -6.56 15.39
N ILE A 181 8.69 -7.47 14.43
CA ILE A 181 7.88 -7.59 13.20
C ILE A 181 6.42 -7.86 13.58
N ARG A 182 6.17 -8.77 14.53
CA ARG A 182 4.82 -9.07 15.01
C ARG A 182 4.16 -7.86 15.64
N SER A 183 4.89 -7.09 16.46
CA SER A 183 4.36 -5.86 17.06
C SER A 183 3.94 -4.83 16.00
N VAL A 184 4.77 -4.58 14.99
CA VAL A 184 4.39 -3.66 13.90
C VAL A 184 3.19 -4.22 13.12
N CYS A 185 3.18 -5.52 12.81
CA CYS A 185 2.06 -6.17 12.14
C CYS A 185 0.74 -5.98 12.90
N GLU A 186 0.76 -6.13 14.22
CA GLU A 186 -0.42 -5.97 15.07
C GLU A 186 -0.92 -4.54 15.07
N ILE A 187 -0.03 -3.55 15.29
CA ILE A 187 -0.38 -2.12 15.27
C ILE A 187 -1.08 -1.76 13.95
N VAL A 188 -0.51 -2.15 12.81
CA VAL A 188 -1.09 -1.87 11.50
C VAL A 188 -2.43 -2.60 11.30
N SER A 189 -2.55 -3.84 11.78
CA SER A 189 -3.80 -4.60 11.63
C SER A 189 -4.94 -3.99 12.43
N GLN A 190 -4.66 -3.41 13.60
CA GLN A 190 -5.66 -2.66 14.36
C GLN A 190 -6.12 -1.40 13.62
N LYS A 191 -5.20 -0.68 12.94
CA LYS A 191 -5.54 0.51 12.14
C LYS A 191 -6.37 0.18 10.90
N GLU A 192 -6.04 -0.92 10.23
CA GLU A 192 -6.83 -1.43 9.11
C GLU A 192 -8.21 -1.90 9.56
N TYR A 193 -8.32 -2.56 10.72
CA TYR A 193 -9.61 -2.94 11.29
C TYR A 193 -10.48 -1.71 11.56
N HIS A 194 -9.95 -0.66 12.19
CA HIS A 194 -10.68 0.58 12.39
C HIS A 194 -11.09 1.25 11.08
N THR A 195 -10.24 1.17 10.05
CA THR A 195 -10.53 1.68 8.71
C THR A 195 -11.73 0.95 8.10
N HIS A 196 -11.73 -0.39 8.16
CA HIS A 196 -12.82 -1.23 7.67
C HIS A 196 -14.14 -0.91 8.40
N GLU A 197 -14.12 -0.92 9.73
CA GLU A 197 -15.29 -0.60 10.56
C GLU A 197 -15.85 0.79 10.26
N TYR A 198 -14.97 1.79 10.10
CA TYR A 198 -15.40 3.14 9.77
C TYR A 198 -16.11 3.19 8.41
N ILE A 199 -15.56 2.53 7.40
CA ILE A 199 -16.12 2.51 6.04
C ILE A 199 -17.45 1.76 6.02
N GLU A 200 -17.54 0.56 6.62
CA GLU A 200 -18.78 -0.21 6.70
C GLU A 200 -19.90 0.57 7.42
N ASN A 201 -19.57 1.24 8.53
CA ASN A 201 -20.52 2.08 9.27
C ASN A 201 -21.00 3.29 8.48
N MET A 202 -20.20 3.81 7.55
CA MET A 202 -20.60 4.90 6.68
C MET A 202 -21.43 4.37 5.50
N SER A 203 -21.07 3.24 4.91
CA SER A 203 -21.81 2.61 3.81
C SER A 203 -23.19 2.10 4.19
N THR A 204 -23.39 1.68 5.45
CA THR A 204 -24.69 1.19 5.96
C THR A 204 -25.66 2.31 6.40
N LYS A 205 -25.19 3.57 6.46
CA LYS A 205 -26.00 4.73 6.86
C LYS A 205 -26.65 5.48 5.69
N TYR A 206 -26.41 5.05 4.46
CA TYR A 206 -27.03 5.55 3.23
C TYR A 206 -27.93 4.47 2.61
#